data_AF-A0A7V0TL99-F1
#
_entry.id   AF-A0A7V0TL99-F1
#
_cell.length_a   1.000
_cell.length_b   1.000
_cell.length_c   1.000
_cell.angle_alpha   90.00
_cell.angle_beta   90.00
_cell.angle_gamma   90.00
#
_symmetry.space_group_name_H-M   'P 1'
#
loop_
_entity.id
_entity.type
_entity.pdbx_description
1 polymer ?
#
loop_
_entity_poly.entity_id
_entity_poly.type
_entity_poly.pdbx_seq_one_letter_code
_entity_poly.pdbx_strand_id
1 'polypeptide(L)'
;MKGLLRILSFFLLLAAATACKDEVWPDPVEFSRNFQEDMKAFLMGISSEAKTYDPAFCIVPNNAERLVTETGRHQDFPDLEYLEAIDGLGRDYLFYGYFGVDVLTPYYINGDILGYLEKIVIYEKPTLITDYCITPGKIDDSYSRNENNGFISYAAPTLELDRPAEYPSPPCRVNTVDTDSLHKVKNFLHIKQPGATGTRQEYLNAVSATDYDLLITDPFHNGIPFTIQEVESMKVKHSGQKRLVLAGMNIGRADISAYYWDTAWVTDPPAWLLDEDPDHPGHYRVRYWEPAWQEMIFRSENAYLRRILEAGFDGVFLYGAGAFQYFEDMESAGNSWE
;
A
#
# COMPACT_ATOMS: atom_id res chain seq x y z
N MET A 1 -6.60 5.51 -96.77
CA MET A 1 -7.46 5.02 -95.66
C MET A 1 -6.56 4.88 -94.43
N LYS A 2 -6.54 5.91 -93.57
CA LYS A 2 -7.02 5.87 -92.17
C LYS A 2 -6.41 4.68 -91.38
N GLY A 3 -5.57 4.81 -90.36
CA GLY A 3 -5.06 5.96 -89.62
C GLY A 3 -4.36 5.44 -88.35
N LEU A 4 -3.07 5.77 -88.22
CA LEU A 4 -2.39 6.26 -87.02
C LEU A 4 -2.84 5.74 -85.63
N LEU A 5 -1.93 5.07 -84.90
CA LEU A 5 -1.86 5.19 -83.45
C LEU A 5 -0.39 5.08 -82.97
N ARG A 6 0.22 6.24 -82.71
CA ARG A 6 1.21 6.44 -81.64
C ARG A 6 0.41 6.80 -80.38
N ILE A 7 0.87 6.37 -79.20
CA ILE A 7 0.76 6.98 -77.85
C ILE A 7 0.94 5.84 -76.83
N LEU A 8 2.03 5.81 -76.07
CA LEU A 8 2.32 6.54 -74.82
C LEU A 8 1.84 5.76 -73.58
N SER A 9 2.83 5.50 -72.72
CA SER A 9 2.83 5.10 -71.31
C SER A 9 1.49 4.93 -70.58
N PHE A 10 1.35 3.82 -69.86
CA PHE A 10 0.70 3.82 -68.55
C PHE A 10 1.51 2.95 -67.58
N PHE A 11 2.14 3.63 -66.62
CA PHE A 11 2.63 3.02 -65.38
C PHE A 11 1.44 2.37 -64.67
N LEU A 12 1.46 1.05 -64.47
CA LEU A 12 0.64 0.44 -63.44
C LEU A 12 1.40 0.56 -62.12
N LEU A 13 0.97 1.49 -61.27
CA LEU A 13 1.23 1.43 -59.84
C LEU A 13 0.55 0.15 -59.31
N LEU A 14 1.34 -0.88 -59.00
CA LEU A 14 0.90 -1.89 -58.04
C LEU A 14 1.10 -1.29 -56.65
N ALA A 15 0.01 -0.80 -56.05
CA ALA A 15 -0.03 -0.54 -54.62
C ALA A 15 0.13 -1.88 -53.90
N ALA A 16 1.28 -2.10 -53.28
CA ALA A 16 1.45 -3.16 -52.31
C ALA A 16 0.65 -2.76 -51.06
N ALA A 17 -0.60 -3.21 -50.98
CA ALA A 17 -1.31 -3.28 -49.72
C ALA A 17 -0.64 -4.37 -48.89
N THR A 18 0.35 -3.99 -48.09
CA THR A 18 0.76 -4.80 -46.95
C THR A 18 -0.45 -4.88 -46.04
N ALA A 19 -1.11 -6.05 -46.03
CA ALA A 19 -2.03 -6.41 -44.98
C ALA A 19 -1.21 -6.37 -43.67
N CYS A 20 -1.33 -5.28 -42.91
CA CYS A 20 -1.13 -5.34 -41.48
C CYS A 20 -2.08 -6.44 -41.00
N LYS A 21 -1.51 -7.55 -40.54
CA LYS A 21 -2.25 -8.42 -39.63
C LYS A 21 -2.53 -7.52 -38.45
N ASP A 22 -3.79 -7.13 -38.28
CA ASP A 22 -4.26 -6.63 -37.02
C ASP A 22 -3.84 -7.66 -35.98
N GLU A 23 -2.95 -7.28 -35.06
CA GLU A 23 -2.76 -8.03 -33.84
C GLU A 23 -4.12 -8.07 -33.16
N VAL A 24 -4.81 -9.20 -33.29
CA VAL A 24 -5.96 -9.51 -32.47
C VAL A 24 -5.39 -9.71 -31.08
N TRP A 25 -5.35 -8.61 -30.32
CA TRP A 25 -5.21 -8.68 -28.88
C TRP A 25 -6.35 -9.56 -28.37
N PRO A 26 -6.08 -10.58 -27.53
CA PRO A 26 -7.16 -11.33 -26.91
C PRO A 26 -8.10 -10.32 -26.24
N ASP A 27 -9.41 -10.54 -26.41
CA ASP A 27 -10.41 -9.80 -25.65
C ASP A 27 -10.00 -9.80 -24.16
N PRO A 28 -10.20 -8.68 -23.43
CA PRO A 28 -9.92 -8.66 -22.00
C PRO A 28 -10.62 -9.87 -21.39
N VAL A 29 -9.86 -10.69 -20.65
CA VAL A 29 -10.43 -11.78 -19.87
C VAL A 29 -11.47 -11.13 -18.97
N GLU A 30 -12.74 -11.40 -19.24
CA GLU A 30 -13.83 -10.89 -18.43
C GLU A 30 -13.73 -11.63 -17.09
N PHE A 31 -13.08 -10.99 -16.12
CA PHE A 31 -12.97 -11.53 -14.77
C PHE A 31 -14.38 -11.83 -14.27
N SER A 32 -14.57 -13.01 -13.68
CA SER A 32 -15.88 -13.41 -13.17
C SER A 32 -16.35 -12.47 -12.05
N ARG A 33 -15.38 -11.80 -11.42
CA ARG A 33 -15.53 -10.84 -10.34
C ARG A 33 -14.52 -9.69 -10.49
N ASN A 34 -14.96 -8.46 -10.24
CA ASN A 34 -14.05 -7.31 -10.22
C ASN A 34 -13.44 -7.12 -8.83
N PHE A 35 -12.31 -7.78 -8.59
CA PHE A 35 -11.57 -7.76 -7.33
C PHE A 35 -11.08 -6.36 -6.93
N GLN A 36 -10.74 -5.50 -7.90
CA GLN A 36 -10.35 -4.13 -7.62
C GLN A 36 -11.51 -3.32 -7.06
N GLU A 37 -12.70 -3.43 -7.66
CA GLU A 37 -13.91 -2.75 -7.18
C GLU A 37 -14.34 -3.25 -5.80
N ASP A 38 -14.25 -4.56 -5.54
CA ASP A 38 -14.48 -5.10 -4.20
C ASP A 38 -13.51 -4.52 -3.16
N MET A 39 -12.23 -4.35 -3.51
CA MET A 39 -11.24 -3.75 -2.60
C MET A 39 -11.46 -2.25 -2.41
N LYS A 40 -11.83 -1.51 -3.47
CA LYS A 40 -12.22 -0.09 -3.35
C LYS A 40 -13.42 0.05 -2.41
N ALA A 41 -14.47 -0.74 -2.61
CA ALA A 41 -15.65 -0.74 -1.75
C ALA A 41 -15.30 -1.08 -0.30
N PHE A 42 -14.39 -2.02 -0.07
CA PHE A 42 -13.91 -2.38 1.25
C PHE A 42 -13.15 -1.22 1.93
N LEU A 43 -12.20 -0.60 1.24
CA LEU A 43 -11.43 0.55 1.73
C LEU A 43 -12.31 1.77 1.99
N MET A 44 -13.27 2.05 1.11
CA MET A 44 -14.26 3.12 1.29
C MET A 44 -15.18 2.85 2.49
N GLY A 45 -15.58 1.60 2.71
CA GLY A 45 -16.33 1.20 3.90
C GLY A 45 -15.56 1.42 5.19
N ILE A 46 -14.27 1.02 5.23
CA ILE A 46 -13.37 1.28 6.36
C ILE A 46 -13.26 2.79 6.61
N SER A 47 -13.06 3.58 5.55
CA SER A 47 -12.95 5.03 5.64
C SER A 47 -14.23 5.67 6.19
N SER A 48 -15.39 5.29 5.66
CA SER A 48 -16.68 5.83 6.10
C SER A 48 -16.96 5.52 7.57
N GLU A 49 -16.67 4.31 8.03
CA GLU A 49 -16.87 3.93 9.44
C GLU A 49 -15.90 4.71 10.34
N ALA A 50 -14.62 4.73 9.99
CA ALA A 50 -13.61 5.45 10.76
C ALA A 50 -13.93 6.94 10.89
N LYS A 51 -14.29 7.59 9.78
CA LYS A 51 -14.57 9.03 9.72
C LYS A 51 -15.92 9.40 10.34
N THR A 52 -16.82 8.43 10.54
CA THR A 52 -18.01 8.62 11.38
C THR A 52 -17.64 8.72 12.86
N TYR A 53 -16.64 7.97 13.31
CA TYR A 53 -16.13 8.02 14.68
C TYR A 53 -15.22 9.23 14.92
N ASP A 54 -14.26 9.47 14.01
CA ASP A 54 -13.33 10.59 14.04
C ASP A 54 -13.12 11.13 12.62
N PRO A 55 -13.70 12.29 12.26
CA PRO A 55 -13.57 12.88 10.93
C PRO A 55 -12.13 13.19 10.48
N ALA A 56 -11.16 13.24 11.41
CA ALA A 56 -9.75 13.47 11.09
C ALA A 56 -8.95 12.17 10.93
N PHE A 57 -9.57 11.00 11.16
CA PHE A 57 -8.89 9.71 11.13
C PHE A 57 -8.37 9.38 9.73
N CYS A 58 -7.06 9.16 9.64
CA CYS A 58 -6.36 8.99 8.38
C CYS A 58 -6.46 7.56 7.84
N ILE A 59 -6.72 7.42 6.54
CA ILE A 59 -6.78 6.13 5.83
C ILE A 59 -5.66 6.06 4.80
N VAL A 60 -4.66 5.19 5.02
CA VAL A 60 -3.50 5.04 4.13
C VAL A 60 -3.36 3.58 3.68
N PRO A 61 -3.95 3.15 2.56
CA PRO A 61 -3.71 1.83 2.00
C PRO A 61 -2.27 1.67 1.51
N ASN A 62 -1.73 0.46 1.62
CA ASN A 62 -0.37 0.14 1.20
C ASN A 62 -0.34 -0.87 0.05
N ASN A 63 0.52 -0.62 -0.96
CA ASN A 63 0.69 -1.46 -2.15
C ASN A 63 -0.62 -1.65 -2.96
N ALA A 64 -1.47 -0.62 -2.96
CA ALA A 64 -2.77 -0.60 -3.64
C ALA A 64 -2.82 0.43 -4.79
N GLU A 65 -1.66 0.74 -5.38
CA GLU A 65 -1.50 1.79 -6.37
C GLU A 65 -2.36 1.60 -7.62
N ARG A 66 -2.72 0.37 -8.01
CA ARG A 66 -3.61 0.14 -9.17
C ARG A 66 -5.02 0.69 -8.93
N LEU A 67 -5.49 0.71 -7.68
CA LEU A 67 -6.83 1.18 -7.33
C LEU A 67 -7.02 2.69 -7.53
N VAL A 68 -5.94 3.46 -7.71
CA VAL A 68 -6.03 4.92 -7.92
C VAL A 68 -6.63 5.28 -9.27
N THR A 69 -6.87 4.30 -10.14
CA THR A 69 -7.44 4.45 -11.48
C THR A 69 -8.74 3.66 -11.60
N GLU A 70 -9.62 4.11 -12.50
CA GLU A 70 -10.92 3.47 -12.74
C GLU A 70 -10.80 2.00 -13.17
N THR A 71 -9.70 1.64 -13.84
CA THR A 71 -9.54 0.33 -14.51
C THR A 71 -8.37 -0.50 -14.00
N GLY A 72 -7.54 0.04 -13.11
CA GLY A 72 -6.31 -0.61 -12.70
C GLY A 72 -5.15 -0.49 -13.69
N ARG A 73 -5.21 0.45 -14.65
CA ARG A 73 -4.14 0.78 -15.61
C ARG A 73 -3.64 2.20 -15.39
N HIS A 74 -2.32 2.38 -15.28
CA HIS A 74 -1.74 3.68 -14.91
C HIS A 74 -1.93 4.77 -15.97
N GLN A 75 -2.32 4.45 -17.20
CA GLN A 75 -2.63 5.47 -18.22
C GLN A 75 -4.08 5.96 -18.17
N ASP A 76 -4.95 5.27 -17.43
CA ASP A 76 -6.38 5.58 -17.39
C ASP A 76 -6.71 6.66 -16.35
N PHE A 77 -7.96 7.13 -16.37
CA PHE A 77 -8.43 8.19 -15.51
C PHE A 77 -8.36 7.81 -14.03
N PRO A 78 -8.10 8.80 -13.15
CA PRO A 78 -8.11 8.58 -11.72
C PRO A 78 -9.53 8.25 -11.22
N ASP A 79 -9.63 7.31 -10.29
CA ASP A 79 -10.88 7.03 -9.59
C ASP A 79 -11.10 8.06 -8.48
N LEU A 80 -11.92 9.08 -8.76
CA LEU A 80 -12.09 10.22 -7.84
C LEU A 80 -12.81 9.84 -6.55
N GLU A 81 -13.74 8.89 -6.60
CA GLU A 81 -14.49 8.44 -5.43
C GLU A 81 -13.56 7.69 -4.47
N TYR A 82 -12.74 6.77 -5.01
CA TYR A 82 -11.72 6.09 -4.22
C TYR A 82 -10.67 7.05 -3.67
N LEU A 83 -10.20 8.00 -4.48
CA LEU A 83 -9.25 9.01 -4.02
C LEU A 83 -9.84 9.85 -2.88
N GLU A 84 -11.09 10.28 -2.95
CA GLU A 84 -11.74 11.04 -1.87
C GLU A 84 -11.78 10.24 -0.55
N ALA A 85 -11.94 8.92 -0.61
CA ALA A 85 -12.03 8.07 0.56
C ALA A 85 -10.69 7.88 1.32
N ILE A 86 -9.54 8.01 0.65
CA ILE A 86 -8.22 7.79 1.27
C ILE A 86 -7.49 9.11 1.57
N ASP A 87 -6.59 9.12 2.54
CA ASP A 87 -5.86 10.33 2.95
C ASP A 87 -4.39 10.31 2.54
N GLY A 88 -3.91 9.18 2.01
CA GLY A 88 -2.58 8.99 1.46
C GLY A 88 -2.43 7.61 0.83
N LEU A 89 -1.25 7.31 0.29
CA LEU A 89 -0.92 5.99 -0.24
C LEU A 89 0.45 5.55 0.26
N GLY A 90 0.52 4.34 0.83
CA GLY A 90 1.75 3.65 1.15
C GLY A 90 2.25 2.82 -0.03
N ARG A 91 3.57 2.76 -0.20
CA ARG A 91 4.21 1.80 -1.10
C ARG A 91 5.52 1.29 -0.52
N ASP A 92 5.66 -0.02 -0.46
CA ASP A 92 6.91 -0.70 -0.15
C ASP A 92 7.78 -0.87 -1.40
N TYR A 93 9.10 -0.92 -1.19
CA TYR A 93 10.14 -1.37 -2.11
C TYR A 93 10.12 -0.74 -3.53
N LEU A 94 9.80 0.55 -3.62
CA LEU A 94 9.69 1.27 -4.90
C LEU A 94 11.02 1.37 -5.64
N PHE A 95 12.09 1.80 -4.97
CA PHE A 95 13.42 1.93 -5.56
C PHE A 95 14.40 0.90 -5.00
N TYR A 96 14.23 0.46 -3.75
CA TYR A 96 15.07 -0.56 -3.14
C TYR A 96 14.25 -1.54 -2.29
N GLY A 97 14.53 -2.83 -2.42
CA GLY A 97 14.00 -3.84 -1.49
C GLY A 97 13.18 -4.96 -2.11
N TYR A 98 12.78 -4.87 -3.39
CA TYR A 98 11.82 -5.83 -3.96
C TYR A 98 12.35 -7.27 -3.94
N PHE A 99 13.64 -7.44 -4.25
CA PHE A 99 14.33 -8.74 -4.20
C PHE A 99 15.27 -8.87 -2.98
N GLY A 100 15.05 -8.07 -1.94
CA GLY A 100 15.85 -8.08 -0.72
C GLY A 100 16.48 -6.74 -0.38
N VAL A 101 16.89 -6.60 0.88
CA VAL A 101 17.51 -5.39 1.42
C VAL A 101 18.72 -4.98 0.59
N ASP A 102 18.84 -3.69 0.32
CA ASP A 102 19.94 -3.06 -0.42
C ASP A 102 19.96 -3.40 -1.93
N VAL A 103 18.96 -4.13 -2.44
CA VAL A 103 18.83 -4.46 -3.87
C VAL A 103 17.96 -3.43 -4.58
N LEU A 104 18.46 -2.88 -5.69
CA LEU A 104 17.70 -1.95 -6.53
C LEU A 104 16.47 -2.65 -7.11
N THR A 105 15.30 -2.06 -6.94
CA THR A 105 14.06 -2.53 -7.56
C THR A 105 14.14 -2.35 -9.08
N PRO A 106 13.96 -3.42 -9.88
CA PRO A 106 14.07 -3.30 -11.33
C PRO A 106 13.01 -2.42 -11.97
N TYR A 107 13.37 -1.82 -13.11
CA TYR A 107 12.48 -0.90 -13.84
C TYR A 107 11.14 -1.55 -14.26
N TYR A 108 11.13 -2.83 -14.62
CA TYR A 108 9.90 -3.52 -15.00
C TYR A 108 8.93 -3.73 -13.83
N ILE A 109 9.39 -3.53 -12.59
CA ILE A 109 8.54 -3.51 -11.39
C ILE A 109 8.07 -2.07 -11.13
N ASN A 110 8.98 -1.09 -11.05
CA ASN A 110 8.63 0.26 -10.60
C ASN A 110 8.17 1.23 -11.69
N GLY A 111 8.36 0.93 -12.97
CA GLY A 111 8.00 1.82 -14.07
C GLY A 111 6.51 2.15 -14.09
N ASP A 112 5.66 1.13 -14.04
CA ASP A 112 4.20 1.32 -14.02
C ASP A 112 3.73 1.91 -12.69
N ILE A 113 4.39 1.55 -11.57
CA ILE A 113 4.08 2.05 -10.23
C ILE A 113 4.18 3.58 -10.20
N LEU A 114 5.25 4.15 -10.78
CA LEU A 114 5.44 5.59 -10.82
C LEU A 114 4.28 6.33 -11.52
N GLY A 115 3.69 5.75 -12.56
CA GLY A 115 2.54 6.34 -13.26
C GLY A 115 1.24 6.38 -12.42
N TYR A 116 1.08 5.45 -11.47
CA TYR A 116 0.01 5.52 -10.47
C TYR A 116 0.32 6.56 -9.39
N LEU A 117 1.55 6.54 -8.86
CA LEU A 117 1.97 7.46 -7.78
C LEU A 117 1.97 8.92 -8.22
N GLU A 118 2.26 9.21 -9.49
CA GLU A 118 2.14 10.55 -10.06
C GLU A 118 0.72 11.11 -9.91
N LYS A 119 -0.32 10.27 -10.08
CA LYS A 119 -1.72 10.70 -9.89
C LYS A 119 -1.98 11.08 -8.43
N ILE A 120 -1.52 10.26 -7.49
CA ILE A 120 -1.68 10.55 -6.06
C ILE A 120 -1.05 11.90 -5.71
N VAL A 121 0.13 12.19 -6.24
CA VAL A 121 0.81 13.48 -6.05
C VAL A 121 0.05 14.64 -6.71
N ILE A 122 -0.47 14.46 -7.92
CA ILE A 122 -1.30 15.47 -8.62
C ILE A 122 -2.56 15.81 -7.82
N TYR A 123 -3.16 14.83 -7.15
CA TYR A 123 -4.31 15.01 -6.26
C TYR A 123 -3.90 15.41 -4.83
N GLU A 124 -2.65 15.85 -4.65
CA GLU A 124 -2.09 16.42 -3.42
C GLU A 124 -2.13 15.47 -2.21
N LYS A 125 -2.24 14.17 -2.43
CA LYS A 125 -2.25 13.18 -1.34
C LYS A 125 -0.83 12.76 -0.97
N PRO A 126 -0.49 12.71 0.33
CA PRO A 126 0.79 12.21 0.81
C PRO A 126 1.07 10.77 0.33
N THR A 127 2.23 10.60 -0.31
CA THR A 127 2.73 9.29 -0.77
C THR A 127 3.89 8.86 0.12
N LEU A 128 3.71 7.76 0.86
CA LEU A 128 4.67 7.23 1.84
C LEU A 128 5.41 6.03 1.27
N ILE A 129 6.71 6.17 1.02
CA ILE A 129 7.54 5.11 0.41
C ILE A 129 8.46 4.47 1.44
N THR A 130 8.32 3.17 1.66
CA THR A 130 9.26 2.39 2.48
C THR A 130 10.20 1.62 1.55
N ASP A 131 11.41 2.11 1.38
CA ASP A 131 12.48 1.40 0.67
C ASP A 131 13.34 0.62 1.68
N TYR A 132 13.93 -0.50 1.27
CA TYR A 132 14.73 -1.35 2.14
C TYR A 132 16.19 -1.32 1.72
N CYS A 133 17.01 -0.51 2.38
CA CYS A 133 18.43 -0.34 2.08
C CYS A 133 19.24 0.04 3.32
N ILE A 134 20.52 -0.36 3.35
CA ILE A 134 21.41 -0.21 4.52
C ILE A 134 22.75 0.44 4.17
N THR A 135 23.17 0.40 2.91
CA THR A 135 24.40 1.07 2.48
C THR A 135 24.15 2.57 2.41
N PRO A 136 24.92 3.45 3.11
CA PRO A 136 24.65 4.89 3.16
C PRO A 136 24.45 5.54 1.79
N GLY A 137 25.27 5.20 0.78
CA GLY A 137 25.10 5.73 -0.57
C GLY A 137 23.81 5.29 -1.28
N LYS A 138 23.23 4.13 -0.93
CA LYS A 138 21.93 3.68 -1.44
C LYS A 138 20.77 4.29 -0.65
N ILE A 139 20.96 4.50 0.65
CA ILE A 139 20.02 5.25 1.49
C ILE A 139 19.87 6.68 0.94
N ASP A 140 20.99 7.36 0.67
CA ASP A 140 21.00 8.70 0.08
C ASP A 140 20.35 8.73 -1.31
N ASP A 141 20.63 7.72 -2.15
CA ASP A 141 20.00 7.58 -3.48
C ASP A 141 18.49 7.34 -3.37
N SER A 142 18.03 6.49 -2.45
CA SER A 142 16.60 6.27 -2.18
C SER A 142 15.91 7.57 -1.76
N TYR A 143 16.45 8.31 -0.78
CA TYR A 143 15.87 9.59 -0.35
C TYR A 143 15.83 10.60 -1.51
N SER A 144 16.91 10.72 -2.29
CA SER A 144 16.99 11.62 -3.43
C SER A 144 15.95 11.28 -4.51
N ARG A 145 15.81 10.01 -4.89
CA ARG A 145 14.81 9.58 -5.89
C ARG A 145 13.39 9.85 -5.42
N ASN A 146 13.08 9.53 -4.17
CA ASN A 146 11.76 9.77 -3.62
C ASN A 146 11.44 11.27 -3.55
N GLU A 147 12.36 12.09 -3.07
CA GLU A 147 12.18 13.55 -3.01
C GLU A 147 11.99 14.17 -4.40
N ASN A 148 12.75 13.72 -5.40
CA ASN A 148 12.60 14.18 -6.79
C ASN A 148 11.24 13.85 -7.41
N ASN A 149 10.52 12.85 -6.88
CA ASN A 149 9.17 12.50 -7.30
C ASN A 149 8.08 13.07 -6.36
N GLY A 150 8.45 13.90 -5.39
CA GLY A 150 7.50 14.50 -4.44
C GLY A 150 7.00 13.54 -3.35
N PHE A 151 7.70 12.41 -3.14
CA PHE A 151 7.32 11.42 -2.14
C PHE A 151 7.96 11.70 -0.77
N ILE A 152 7.34 11.19 0.27
CA ILE A 152 7.91 11.11 1.62
C ILE A 152 8.44 9.69 1.76
N SER A 153 9.68 9.50 2.20
CA SER A 153 10.27 8.17 2.26
C SER A 153 10.92 7.84 3.59
N TYR A 154 11.05 6.53 3.83
CA TYR A 154 11.81 5.94 4.91
C TYR A 154 12.68 4.81 4.33
N ALA A 155 13.98 4.87 4.60
CA ALA A 155 14.92 3.81 4.25
C ALA A 155 15.04 2.82 5.42
N ALA A 156 14.29 1.72 5.36
CA ALA A 156 14.22 0.70 6.38
C ALA A 156 15.44 -0.24 6.34
N PRO A 157 16.00 -0.63 7.51
CA PRO A 157 17.16 -1.50 7.57
C PRO A 157 16.85 -3.00 7.43
N THR A 158 15.58 -3.39 7.60
CA THR A 158 15.10 -4.79 7.64
C THR A 158 13.72 -4.88 6.97
N LEU A 159 13.39 -6.03 6.37
CA LEU A 159 12.06 -6.28 5.79
C LEU A 159 10.99 -6.45 6.88
N GLU A 160 11.43 -6.86 8.06
CA GLU A 160 10.64 -7.12 9.24
C GLU A 160 10.12 -5.84 9.90
N LEU A 161 10.77 -4.69 9.62
CA LEU A 161 10.47 -3.39 10.22
C LEU A 161 10.47 -3.49 11.76
N ASP A 162 11.53 -4.10 12.28
CA ASP A 162 11.69 -4.46 13.70
C ASP A 162 12.51 -3.44 14.50
N ARG A 163 13.15 -2.48 13.81
CA ARG A 163 13.95 -1.43 14.45
C ARG A 163 14.12 -0.18 13.57
N PRO A 164 14.37 1.00 14.17
CA PRO A 164 14.70 2.21 13.43
C PRO A 164 16.01 2.10 12.66
N ALA A 165 16.12 2.82 11.54
CA ALA A 165 17.39 3.04 10.86
C ALA A 165 18.34 3.90 11.71
N GLU A 166 19.64 3.54 11.73
CA GLU A 166 20.68 4.31 12.42
C GLU A 166 21.21 5.49 11.58
N TYR A 167 20.96 5.48 10.26
CA TYR A 167 21.40 6.48 9.30
C TYR A 167 20.24 6.88 8.36
N PRO A 168 20.09 8.18 8.03
CA PRO A 168 20.85 9.32 8.54
C PRO A 168 20.49 9.66 9.99
N SER A 169 21.43 10.29 10.71
CA SER A 169 21.23 10.84 12.05
C SER A 169 21.72 12.29 12.07
N PRO A 170 20.84 13.30 12.22
CA PRO A 170 19.39 13.18 12.45
C PRO A 170 18.64 12.58 11.23
N PRO A 171 17.39 12.10 11.41
CA PRO A 171 16.57 11.58 10.32
C PRO A 171 16.46 12.52 9.12
N CYS A 172 16.20 11.98 7.94
CA CYS A 172 15.96 12.78 6.76
C CYS A 172 14.77 13.72 6.99
N ARG A 173 14.86 14.99 6.55
CA ARG A 173 13.81 16.02 6.60
C ARG A 173 13.15 16.26 7.98
N VAL A 174 13.92 16.22 9.08
CA VAL A 174 13.42 16.62 10.41
C VAL A 174 12.68 17.96 10.35
N ASN A 175 11.55 18.01 11.02
CA ASN A 175 10.62 19.11 10.99
C ASN A 175 10.27 19.53 12.43
N THR A 176 10.30 20.84 12.70
CA THR A 176 10.16 21.41 14.05
C THR A 176 8.77 21.98 14.31
N VAL A 177 7.76 21.55 13.53
CA VAL A 177 6.37 21.97 13.69
C VAL A 177 5.52 20.82 14.21
N ASP A 178 4.44 21.15 14.89
CA ASP A 178 3.41 20.18 15.25
C ASP A 178 2.76 19.62 13.99
N THR A 179 2.73 18.30 13.90
CA THR A 179 2.11 17.56 12.80
C THR A 179 0.74 17.04 13.27
N ASP A 180 -0.32 17.68 12.80
CA ASP A 180 -1.73 17.36 13.08
C ASP A 180 -2.50 16.87 11.84
N SER A 181 -1.80 16.69 10.71
CA SER A 181 -2.34 16.28 9.42
C SER A 181 -1.25 15.65 8.57
N LEU A 182 -1.61 14.65 7.74
CA LEU A 182 -0.68 13.98 6.84
C LEU A 182 0.01 14.96 5.86
N HIS A 183 -0.65 16.05 5.46
CA HIS A 183 -0.03 17.04 4.57
C HIS A 183 1.14 17.81 5.21
N LYS A 184 1.28 17.78 6.53
CA LYS A 184 2.41 18.39 7.25
C LYS A 184 3.58 17.42 7.45
N VAL A 185 3.40 16.14 7.15
CA VAL A 185 4.42 15.10 7.31
C VAL A 185 5.54 15.32 6.29
N LYS A 186 6.80 15.36 6.76
CA LYS A 186 7.99 15.43 5.91
C LYS A 186 8.89 14.21 6.01
N ASN A 187 8.72 13.39 7.05
CA ASN A 187 9.41 12.13 7.26
C ASN A 187 8.54 11.19 8.11
N PHE A 188 8.82 9.90 8.08
CA PHE A 188 8.11 8.94 8.92
C PHE A 188 9.01 7.80 9.39
N LEU A 189 8.61 7.18 10.50
CA LEU A 189 9.21 5.96 11.03
C LEU A 189 8.22 4.81 10.87
N HIS A 190 8.67 3.70 10.31
CA HIS A 190 7.83 2.52 10.05
C HIS A 190 8.37 1.32 10.83
N ILE A 191 7.63 0.89 11.87
CA ILE A 191 8.01 -0.22 12.77
C ILE A 191 6.83 -1.17 12.93
N LYS A 192 6.80 -2.24 12.12
CA LYS A 192 5.75 -3.25 12.14
C LYS A 192 5.86 -4.21 13.34
N GLN A 193 7.05 -4.38 13.91
CA GLN A 193 7.26 -5.31 15.02
C GLN A 193 7.75 -4.60 16.28
N PRO A 194 6.88 -3.84 16.99
CA PRO A 194 7.26 -3.11 18.19
C PRO A 194 7.76 -4.02 19.33
N GLY A 195 7.41 -5.32 19.29
CA GLY A 195 7.83 -6.33 20.27
C GLY A 195 9.08 -7.14 19.90
N ALA A 196 9.69 -6.88 18.75
CA ALA A 196 10.87 -7.63 18.30
C ALA A 196 12.10 -7.43 19.20
N THR A 197 12.20 -6.26 19.86
CA THR A 197 13.30 -5.98 20.78
C THR A 197 12.82 -5.30 22.05
N GLY A 198 13.35 -5.77 23.18
CA GLY A 198 13.13 -5.17 24.49
C GLY A 198 11.72 -5.34 25.06
N THR A 199 11.45 -4.55 26.09
CA THR A 199 10.18 -4.44 26.79
C THR A 199 9.32 -3.35 26.17
N ARG A 200 8.02 -3.39 26.46
CA ARG A 200 7.06 -2.37 26.04
C ARG A 200 7.49 -0.94 26.40
N GLN A 201 8.06 -0.75 27.59
CA GLN A 201 8.55 0.57 28.01
C GLN A 201 9.80 0.99 27.22
N GLU A 202 10.69 0.06 26.89
CA GLU A 202 11.86 0.35 26.05
C GLU A 202 11.44 0.73 24.64
N TYR A 203 10.43 0.07 24.07
CA TYR A 203 9.84 0.46 22.79
C TYR A 203 9.29 1.90 22.82
N LEU A 204 8.43 2.22 23.81
CA LEU A 204 7.85 3.56 23.96
C LEU A 204 8.93 4.64 24.14
N ASN A 205 9.97 4.35 24.91
CA ASN A 205 11.11 5.26 25.08
C ASN A 205 11.88 5.45 23.76
N ALA A 206 12.10 4.36 23.01
CA ALA A 206 12.84 4.39 21.75
C ALA A 206 12.12 5.23 20.69
N VAL A 207 10.80 5.06 20.51
CA VAL A 207 10.05 5.87 19.55
C VAL A 207 9.96 7.33 19.98
N SER A 208 9.76 7.58 21.29
CA SER A 208 9.72 8.95 21.85
C SER A 208 11.06 9.69 21.71
N ALA A 209 12.17 8.96 21.56
CA ALA A 209 13.51 9.51 21.33
C ALA A 209 13.80 9.87 19.86
N THR A 210 12.79 9.85 18.99
CA THR A 210 12.95 10.19 17.56
C THR A 210 12.14 11.43 17.16
N ASP A 211 12.60 12.11 16.09
CA ASP A 211 11.97 13.31 15.51
C ASP A 211 11.36 13.04 14.13
N TYR A 212 10.49 12.02 14.07
CA TYR A 212 9.67 11.73 12.89
C TYR A 212 8.28 12.36 13.00
N ASP A 213 7.76 12.91 11.91
CA ASP A 213 6.44 13.55 11.81
C ASP A 213 5.29 12.56 11.85
N LEU A 214 5.56 11.31 11.51
CA LEU A 214 4.62 10.20 11.49
C LEU A 214 5.30 8.93 12.01
N LEU A 215 4.62 8.22 12.91
CA LEU A 215 4.95 6.84 13.30
C LEU A 215 3.90 5.89 12.72
N ILE A 216 4.33 4.87 12.01
CA ILE A 216 3.50 3.73 11.60
C ILE A 216 3.94 2.54 12.45
N THR A 217 3.03 1.98 13.25
CA THR A 217 3.34 0.83 14.10
C THR A 217 2.19 -0.13 14.33
N ASP A 218 2.48 -1.38 14.69
CA ASP A 218 1.45 -2.34 15.09
C ASP A 218 0.74 -1.85 16.36
N PRO A 219 -0.61 -1.97 16.43
CA PRO A 219 -1.37 -1.53 17.60
C PRO A 219 -1.18 -2.43 18.83
N PHE A 220 -0.42 -3.53 18.72
CA PHE A 220 -0.08 -4.46 19.78
C PHE A 220 1.43 -4.54 19.98
N HIS A 221 1.84 -4.72 21.23
CA HIS A 221 3.19 -5.14 21.58
C HIS A 221 3.13 -6.56 22.14
N ASN A 222 3.68 -7.53 21.40
CA ASN A 222 3.62 -8.97 21.74
C ASN A 222 2.19 -9.45 22.02
N GLY A 223 1.25 -9.08 21.13
CA GLY A 223 -0.17 -9.46 21.23
C GLY A 223 -0.98 -8.69 22.28
N ILE A 224 -0.37 -7.77 23.02
CA ILE A 224 -1.06 -6.94 24.02
C ILE A 224 -1.32 -5.54 23.44
N PRO A 225 -2.58 -5.07 23.33
CA PRO A 225 -2.90 -3.80 22.71
C PRO A 225 -2.29 -2.63 23.48
N PHE A 226 -1.87 -1.57 22.80
CA PHE A 226 -1.49 -0.30 23.43
C PHE A 226 -2.68 0.36 24.14
N THR A 227 -2.42 0.99 25.28
CA THR A 227 -3.42 1.82 25.98
C THR A 227 -3.44 3.23 25.37
N ILE A 228 -4.54 3.97 25.60
CA ILE A 228 -4.67 5.36 25.15
C ILE A 228 -3.48 6.21 25.62
N GLN A 229 -3.05 6.06 26.88
CA GLN A 229 -1.93 6.83 27.42
C GLN A 229 -0.61 6.52 26.72
N GLU A 230 -0.41 5.28 26.30
CA GLU A 230 0.80 4.88 25.58
C GLU A 230 0.76 5.40 24.14
N VAL A 231 -0.38 5.33 23.46
CA VAL A 231 -0.54 5.92 22.12
C VAL A 231 -0.32 7.44 22.17
N GLU A 232 -0.91 8.14 23.13
CA GLU A 232 -0.68 9.57 23.32
C GLU A 232 0.79 9.91 23.63
N SER A 233 1.51 9.03 24.34
CA SER A 233 2.95 9.22 24.54
C SER A 233 3.75 9.11 23.24
N MET A 234 3.36 8.21 22.33
CA MET A 234 4.00 8.05 21.01
C MET A 234 3.77 9.27 20.10
N LYS A 235 2.71 10.05 20.33
CA LYS A 235 2.40 11.28 19.57
C LYS A 235 3.33 12.45 19.89
N VAL A 236 4.28 12.31 20.82
CA VAL A 236 5.25 13.36 21.15
C VAL A 236 6.62 13.01 20.58
N LYS A 237 7.19 13.91 19.79
CA LYS A 237 8.57 13.82 19.26
C LYS A 237 9.58 14.07 20.37
N HIS A 238 10.82 13.65 20.15
CA HIS A 238 11.92 13.96 21.07
C HIS A 238 12.08 15.48 21.31
N SER A 239 11.93 16.25 20.24
CA SER A 239 11.90 17.73 20.22
C SER A 239 10.71 18.38 20.94
N GLY A 240 9.73 17.59 21.38
CA GLY A 240 8.54 18.04 22.10
C GLY A 240 7.35 18.46 21.22
N GLN A 241 7.52 18.51 19.89
CA GLN A 241 6.40 18.72 18.96
C GLN A 241 5.53 17.47 18.81
N LYS A 242 4.30 17.66 18.34
CA LYS A 242 3.37 16.57 18.02
C LYS A 242 3.72 15.87 16.70
N ARG A 243 3.51 14.56 16.66
CA ARG A 243 3.51 13.70 15.47
C ARG A 243 2.19 12.95 15.35
N LEU A 244 1.90 12.43 14.16
CA LEU A 244 0.83 11.46 13.97
C LEU A 244 1.29 10.04 14.29
N VAL A 245 0.38 9.19 14.77
CA VAL A 245 0.61 7.76 14.98
C VAL A 245 -0.48 6.96 14.27
N LEU A 246 -0.10 6.20 13.24
CA LEU A 246 -0.97 5.30 12.50
C LEU A 246 -0.77 3.84 12.94
N ALA A 247 -1.88 3.12 13.12
CA ALA A 247 -1.86 1.70 13.39
C ALA A 247 -1.71 0.90 12.08
N GLY A 248 -0.76 -0.03 12.06
CA GLY A 248 -0.70 -1.06 11.04
C GLY A 248 -1.88 -2.03 11.17
N MET A 249 -2.72 -2.13 10.14
CA MET A 249 -3.87 -3.03 10.14
C MET A 249 -3.89 -3.83 8.85
N ASN A 250 -3.83 -5.16 8.95
CA ASN A 250 -3.92 -6.03 7.78
C ASN A 250 -5.38 -6.34 7.44
N ILE A 251 -5.78 -6.01 6.21
CA ILE A 251 -7.15 -6.21 5.72
C ILE A 251 -7.24 -7.31 4.66
N GLY A 252 -6.11 -7.71 4.08
CA GLY A 252 -6.03 -8.66 2.97
C GLY A 252 -5.53 -10.05 3.35
N ARG A 253 -5.17 -10.27 4.62
CA ARG A 253 -4.77 -11.57 5.18
C ARG A 253 -5.17 -11.68 6.65
N ALA A 254 -5.51 -12.90 7.08
CA ALA A 254 -5.65 -13.25 8.50
C ALA A 254 -4.30 -13.68 9.07
N ASP A 255 -3.99 -13.29 10.30
CA ASP A 255 -2.73 -13.63 10.98
C ASP A 255 -3.02 -14.60 12.13
N ILE A 256 -2.30 -15.73 12.17
CA ILE A 256 -2.46 -16.76 13.21
C ILE A 256 -2.15 -16.26 14.63
N SER A 257 -1.36 -15.19 14.74
CA SER A 257 -1.00 -14.55 16.00
C SER A 257 -1.97 -13.44 16.42
N ALA A 258 -2.93 -13.06 15.57
CA ALA A 258 -3.87 -11.99 15.87
C ALA A 258 -4.90 -12.41 16.93
N TYR A 259 -5.37 -11.41 17.70
CA TYR A 259 -6.33 -11.62 18.79
C TYR A 259 -7.67 -12.25 18.35
N TYR A 260 -8.03 -12.10 17.08
CA TYR A 260 -9.28 -12.62 16.51
C TYR A 260 -9.14 -14.04 15.97
N TRP A 261 -7.92 -14.58 15.90
CA TRP A 261 -7.69 -15.90 15.33
C TRP A 261 -8.33 -16.98 16.20
N ASP A 262 -9.14 -17.84 15.59
CA ASP A 262 -9.64 -19.04 16.24
C ASP A 262 -8.82 -20.25 15.78
N THR A 263 -8.21 -20.94 16.75
CA THR A 263 -7.43 -22.17 16.49
C THR A 263 -8.23 -23.27 15.79
N ALA A 264 -9.57 -23.26 15.89
CA ALA A 264 -10.44 -24.21 15.20
C ALA A 264 -10.39 -24.04 13.66
N TRP A 265 -10.04 -22.85 13.16
CA TRP A 265 -9.98 -22.56 11.72
C TRP A 265 -8.92 -23.39 10.98
N VAL A 266 -7.94 -23.95 11.69
CA VAL A 266 -6.96 -24.88 11.09
C VAL A 266 -7.65 -26.16 10.58
N THR A 267 -8.72 -26.59 11.22
CA THR A 267 -9.45 -27.82 10.87
C THR A 267 -10.83 -27.57 10.27
N ASP A 268 -11.44 -26.44 10.59
CA ASP A 268 -12.77 -26.04 10.14
C ASP A 268 -12.75 -24.54 9.80
N PRO A 269 -12.11 -24.15 8.69
CA PRO A 269 -11.94 -22.75 8.32
C PRO A 269 -13.29 -22.13 7.92
N PRO A 270 -13.55 -20.87 8.28
CA PRO A 270 -14.68 -20.15 7.72
C PRO A 270 -14.48 -19.97 6.21
N ALA A 271 -15.56 -19.89 5.45
CA ALA A 271 -15.52 -19.87 3.97
C ALA A 271 -14.72 -18.70 3.36
N TRP A 272 -14.45 -17.65 4.13
CA TRP A 272 -13.63 -16.52 3.69
C TRP A 272 -12.13 -16.73 3.91
N LEU A 273 -11.71 -17.73 4.72
CA LEU A 273 -10.32 -18.04 5.01
C LEU A 273 -9.80 -19.07 4.00
N LEU A 274 -8.73 -18.72 3.31
CA LEU A 274 -8.07 -19.55 2.31
C LEU A 274 -6.75 -20.10 2.86
N ASP A 275 -5.96 -20.72 1.99
CA ASP A 275 -4.65 -21.27 2.34
C ASP A 275 -3.68 -20.22 2.89
N GLU A 276 -2.72 -20.72 3.67
CA GLU A 276 -1.54 -19.98 4.09
C GLU A 276 -0.81 -19.41 2.87
N ASP A 277 -0.39 -18.15 2.96
CA ASP A 277 0.41 -17.51 1.94
C ASP A 277 1.85 -18.04 2.02
N PRO A 278 2.36 -18.77 1.01
CA PRO A 278 3.70 -19.35 1.06
C PRO A 278 4.81 -18.31 1.23
N ASP A 279 4.57 -17.07 0.79
CA ASP A 279 5.52 -15.97 0.92
C ASP A 279 5.46 -15.28 2.29
N HIS A 280 4.43 -15.58 3.09
CA HIS A 280 4.19 -14.97 4.40
C HIS A 280 3.71 -16.02 5.42
N PRO A 281 4.61 -16.88 5.93
CA PRO A 281 4.25 -17.90 6.91
C PRO A 281 3.50 -17.32 8.12
N GLY A 282 2.45 -18.00 8.57
CA GLY A 282 1.53 -17.56 9.61
C GLY A 282 0.42 -16.62 9.13
N HIS A 283 0.46 -16.18 7.87
CA HIS A 283 -0.58 -15.35 7.28
C HIS A 283 -1.38 -16.13 6.23
N TYR A 284 -2.70 -16.08 6.35
CA TYR A 284 -3.64 -16.79 5.50
C TYR A 284 -4.35 -15.81 4.58
N ARG A 285 -4.52 -16.20 3.31
CA ARG A 285 -5.26 -15.36 2.35
C ARG A 285 -6.74 -15.33 2.75
N VAL A 286 -7.40 -14.22 2.46
CA VAL A 286 -8.83 -14.05 2.75
C VAL A 286 -9.59 -13.55 1.54
N ARG A 287 -10.82 -14.02 1.39
CA ARG A 287 -11.82 -13.45 0.48
C ARG A 287 -12.32 -12.14 1.11
N TYR A 288 -11.56 -11.06 0.92
CA TYR A 288 -11.77 -9.79 1.63
C TYR A 288 -13.13 -9.12 1.34
N TRP A 289 -13.81 -9.54 0.26
CA TRP A 289 -15.17 -9.11 -0.07
C TRP A 289 -16.27 -9.79 0.77
N GLU A 290 -15.95 -10.85 1.51
CA GLU A 290 -16.94 -11.59 2.28
C GLU A 290 -17.42 -10.79 3.50
N PRO A 291 -18.75 -10.64 3.71
CA PRO A 291 -19.29 -9.86 4.81
C PRO A 291 -18.80 -10.27 6.18
N ALA A 292 -18.59 -11.57 6.42
CA ALA A 292 -18.11 -12.07 7.72
C ALA A 292 -16.67 -11.62 8.04
N TRP A 293 -15.79 -11.51 7.03
CA TRP A 293 -14.47 -10.93 7.20
C TRP A 293 -14.57 -9.42 7.47
N GLN A 294 -15.39 -8.72 6.69
CA GLN A 294 -15.61 -7.28 6.86
C GLN A 294 -16.22 -6.91 8.23
N GLU A 295 -17.05 -7.79 8.80
CA GLU A 295 -17.60 -7.67 10.17
C GLU A 295 -16.50 -7.65 11.24
N MET A 296 -15.50 -8.52 11.08
CA MET A 296 -14.34 -8.56 11.97
C MET A 296 -13.41 -7.36 11.79
N ILE A 297 -13.31 -6.83 10.56
CA ILE A 297 -12.38 -5.74 10.26
C ILE A 297 -12.96 -4.37 10.63
N PHE A 298 -14.20 -4.05 10.26
CA PHE A 298 -14.74 -2.71 10.51
C PHE A 298 -16.24 -2.60 10.81
N ARG A 299 -17.09 -3.59 10.48
CA ARG A 299 -18.56 -3.37 10.57
C ARG A 299 -19.19 -3.65 11.94
N SER A 300 -18.42 -4.14 12.91
CA SER A 300 -18.92 -4.45 14.26
C SER A 300 -18.32 -3.56 15.36
N GLU A 301 -19.02 -3.45 16.49
CA GLU A 301 -18.49 -2.76 17.69
C GLU A 301 -17.25 -3.46 18.29
N ASN A 302 -17.00 -4.72 17.93
CA ASN A 302 -15.83 -5.47 18.37
C ASN A 302 -14.74 -5.57 17.29
N ALA A 303 -14.94 -4.88 16.16
CA ALA A 303 -14.09 -4.95 14.99
C ALA A 303 -12.67 -4.45 15.29
N TYR A 304 -11.72 -4.87 14.44
CA TYR A 304 -10.33 -4.44 14.55
C TYR A 304 -10.20 -2.91 14.46
N LEU A 305 -10.86 -2.28 13.49
CA LEU A 305 -10.87 -0.82 13.36
C LEU A 305 -11.37 -0.14 14.63
N ARG A 306 -12.42 -0.66 15.28
CA ARG A 306 -12.98 -0.08 16.51
C ARG A 306 -11.97 -0.07 17.66
N ARG A 307 -11.20 -1.15 17.82
CA ARG A 307 -10.13 -1.22 18.82
C ARG A 307 -9.04 -0.18 18.60
N ILE A 308 -8.69 0.08 17.34
CA ILE A 308 -7.69 1.09 16.97
C ILE A 308 -8.20 2.50 17.26
N LEU A 309 -9.45 2.79 16.87
CA LEU A 309 -10.12 4.06 17.14
C LEU A 309 -10.20 4.35 18.65
N GLU A 310 -10.61 3.36 19.45
CA GLU A 310 -10.74 3.49 20.90
C GLU A 310 -9.39 3.59 21.62
N ALA A 311 -8.31 3.04 21.04
CA ALA A 311 -6.95 3.21 21.54
C ALA A 311 -6.36 4.60 21.24
N GLY A 312 -7.02 5.41 20.41
CA GLY A 312 -6.64 6.80 20.15
C GLY A 312 -5.54 6.96 19.10
N PHE A 313 -5.38 6.02 18.16
CA PHE A 313 -4.52 6.22 16.98
C PHE A 313 -5.11 7.32 16.08
N ASP A 314 -4.26 8.02 15.33
CA ASP A 314 -4.69 9.09 14.41
C ASP A 314 -5.12 8.57 13.04
N GLY A 315 -4.99 7.26 12.81
CA GLY A 315 -5.37 6.62 11.56
C GLY A 315 -4.84 5.20 11.42
N VAL A 316 -5.00 4.63 10.22
CA VAL A 316 -4.57 3.28 9.85
C VAL A 316 -3.70 3.29 8.61
N PHE A 317 -2.62 2.49 8.68
CA PHE A 317 -1.83 2.08 7.52
C PHE A 317 -2.25 0.66 7.13
N LEU A 318 -2.96 0.51 6.01
CA LEU A 318 -3.67 -0.72 5.67
C LEU A 318 -2.80 -1.65 4.83
N TYR A 319 -2.25 -2.68 5.47
CA TYR A 319 -1.57 -3.76 4.77
C TYR A 319 -2.57 -4.69 4.07
N GLY A 320 -2.12 -5.35 2.99
CA GLY A 320 -2.96 -6.30 2.27
C GLY A 320 -4.01 -5.66 1.35
N ALA A 321 -4.02 -4.32 1.21
CA ALA A 321 -4.88 -3.64 0.24
C ALA A 321 -4.56 -4.04 -1.22
N GLY A 322 -3.34 -4.53 -1.49
CA GLY A 322 -2.97 -5.15 -2.78
C GLY A 322 -3.49 -6.57 -3.02
N ALA A 323 -4.25 -7.18 -2.11
CA ALA A 323 -4.64 -8.59 -2.18
C ALA A 323 -5.48 -8.97 -3.42
N PHE A 324 -6.14 -8.00 -4.07
CA PHE A 324 -6.86 -8.21 -5.32
C PHE A 324 -5.98 -8.81 -6.44
N GLN A 325 -4.69 -8.46 -6.47
CA GLN A 325 -3.75 -8.91 -7.50
C GLN A 325 -3.62 -10.43 -7.52
N TYR A 326 -3.60 -11.06 -6.34
CA TYR A 326 -3.55 -12.52 -6.24
C TYR A 326 -4.76 -13.20 -6.92
N PHE A 327 -5.96 -12.64 -6.74
CA PHE A 327 -7.17 -13.23 -7.31
C PHE A 327 -7.25 -13.00 -8.83
N GLU A 328 -6.83 -11.84 -9.32
CA GLU A 328 -6.69 -11.57 -10.75
C GLU A 328 -5.66 -12.49 -11.41
N ASP A 329 -4.52 -12.73 -10.76
CA ASP A 329 -3.47 -13.63 -11.24
C ASP A 329 -3.98 -15.09 -11.31
N MET A 330 -4.75 -15.52 -10.30
CA MET A 330 -5.39 -16.83 -10.28
C MET A 330 -6.38 -17.01 -11.44
N GLU A 331 -7.27 -16.05 -11.66
CA GLU A 331 -8.23 -16.10 -12.78
C GLU A 331 -7.49 -16.06 -14.14
N SER A 332 -6.47 -15.21 -14.27
CA SER A 332 -5.66 -15.11 -15.49
C SER A 332 -4.91 -16.42 -15.80
N ALA A 333 -4.51 -17.16 -14.77
CA ALA A 333 -3.88 -18.48 -14.90
C ALA A 333 -4.90 -19.61 -15.16
N GLY A 334 -6.21 -19.31 -15.18
CA GLY A 334 -7.27 -20.31 -15.30
C GLY A 334 -7.46 -21.18 -14.05
N ASN A 335 -6.95 -20.73 -12.90
CA ASN A 335 -7.11 -21.41 -11.63
C ASN A 335 -8.37 -20.93 -10.91
N SER A 336 -9.06 -21.85 -10.24
CA SER A 336 -10.17 -21.50 -9.34
C SER A 336 -9.63 -20.97 -8.02
N TRP A 337 -10.20 -19.86 -7.55
CA TRP A 337 -10.08 -19.39 -6.16
C TRP A 337 -11.30 -19.80 -5.31
N GLU A 338 -12.34 -20.35 -5.95
CA GLU A 338 -13.56 -20.90 -5.31
C GLU A 338 -13.31 -22.23 -4.60
#